data_AF-A0A3M1E5Y8-F1
#
_entry.id   AF-A0A3M1E5Y8-F1
#
_cell.length_a   1.000
_cell.length_b   1.000
_cell.length_c   1.000
_cell.angle_alpha   90.00
_cell.angle_beta   90.00
_cell.angle_gamma   90.00
#
_symmetry.space_group_name_H-M   'P 1'
#
loop_
_entity.id
_entity.type
_entity.pdbx_description
1 polymer ?
#
loop_
_entity_poly.entity_id
_entity_poly.type
_entity_poly.pdbx_seq_one_letter_code
_entity_poly.pdbx_strand_id
1 'polypeptide(L)'
;MTTPLPIVDVREQMPNYEAYKDWQRPGEVLGIAVHHSATADKTTGEPVGDAFTFFEYQVNGRGWVHGGYNYVIPADGTIQYALDEKIAAYHAGFKDPTDSLGLEQGQYWNNHYLAVCLSGWFSDDRTWQDEAGVHPIPNRYTHPTPAQWESLLALLRHLMAKYNIPPENVRAHRELTGNATQCPGLNLDPVRLRELLRQSPPAPPPTAAEPSPGEHVLLVPDTADYLTAALGYIWKFRPDVSFAPQTAAGRWRYVTAAGDVPADLLAEYRRRGAIRVEHIPGDAETVRRQLDARVAQNRPFLDGEGEPFTRYTVQPGDTLSKIALRFYGQAQLWTRIFEANRDILTDPARIEVGQVLKIPPPPAD
;
A
#
# COMPACT_ATOMS: atom_id res chain seq x y z
N MET A 1 10.27 -12.15 -0.27
CA MET A 1 11.10 -11.05 0.27
C MET A 1 10.19 -9.83 0.37
N THR A 2 10.01 -9.25 1.55
CA THR A 2 9.17 -8.06 1.76
C THR A 2 9.76 -6.88 1.01
N THR A 3 8.98 -6.19 0.19
CA THR A 3 9.36 -4.91 -0.41
C THR A 3 9.89 -3.99 0.68
N PRO A 4 11.06 -3.34 0.51
CA PRO A 4 11.56 -2.41 1.51
C PRO A 4 10.52 -1.30 1.75
N LEU A 5 10.26 -1.00 3.02
CA LEU A 5 9.33 0.07 3.38
C LEU A 5 9.84 1.39 2.79
N PRO A 6 8.96 2.26 2.25
CA PRO A 6 9.32 3.56 1.71
C PRO A 6 9.60 4.57 2.85
N ILE A 7 10.54 4.23 3.74
CA ILE A 7 10.96 5.08 4.84
C ILE A 7 11.97 6.10 4.33
N VAL A 8 11.63 7.37 4.50
CA VAL A 8 12.50 8.51 4.24
C VAL A 8 12.93 9.09 5.58
N ASP A 9 14.24 9.12 5.82
CA ASP A 9 14.78 9.77 7.01
C ASP A 9 14.81 11.28 6.82
N VAL A 10 14.04 11.99 7.65
CA VAL A 10 13.91 13.45 7.61
C VAL A 10 14.32 14.09 8.94
N ARG A 11 14.90 13.33 9.87
CA ARG A 11 15.19 13.79 11.24
C ARG A 11 16.10 15.03 11.26
N GLU A 12 17.17 15.02 10.47
CA GLU A 12 18.12 16.14 10.40
C GLU A 12 17.51 17.44 9.87
N GLN A 13 16.34 17.36 9.21
CA GLN A 13 15.61 18.51 8.68
C GLN A 13 14.66 19.10 9.72
N MET A 14 14.42 18.41 10.84
CA MET A 14 13.47 18.85 11.84
C MET A 14 13.99 20.06 12.63
N PRO A 15 13.13 21.00 13.00
CA PRO A 15 13.51 22.17 13.79
C PRO A 15 14.21 21.75 15.08
N ASN A 16 15.26 22.48 15.44
CA ASN A 16 16.04 22.28 16.67
C ASN A 16 16.73 20.90 16.80
N TYR A 17 16.89 20.13 15.70
CA TYR A 17 17.45 18.77 15.70
C TYR A 17 18.74 18.63 16.52
N GLU A 18 19.69 19.54 16.33
CA GLU A 18 20.99 19.53 17.02
C GLU A 18 20.88 19.56 18.56
N ALA A 19 19.81 20.13 19.11
CA ALA A 19 19.64 20.23 20.56
C ALA A 19 19.15 18.93 21.21
N TYR A 20 18.52 18.03 20.46
CA TYR A 20 17.90 16.82 21.00
C TYR A 20 18.32 15.51 20.33
N LYS A 21 19.11 15.54 19.24
CA LYS A 21 19.47 14.36 18.46
C LYS A 21 20.08 13.20 19.27
N ASP A 22 20.76 13.51 20.36
CA ASP A 22 21.43 12.52 21.22
C ASP A 22 20.60 12.12 22.45
N TRP A 23 19.39 12.68 22.61
CA TRP A 23 18.52 12.38 23.74
C TRP A 23 18.10 10.91 23.76
N GLN A 24 17.77 10.44 24.95
CA GLN A 24 17.27 9.08 25.18
C GLN A 24 15.95 9.17 25.95
N ARG A 25 14.98 8.34 25.55
CA ARG A 25 13.75 8.12 26.30
C ARG A 25 14.10 7.39 27.59
N PRO A 26 13.44 7.71 28.70
CA PRO A 26 13.70 7.05 29.98
C PRO A 26 13.18 5.61 30.03
N GLY A 27 12.19 5.27 29.19
CA GLY A 27 11.49 3.99 29.21
C GLY A 27 11.74 3.13 27.97
N GLU A 28 11.49 1.82 28.10
CA GLU A 28 11.47 0.91 26.96
C GLU A 28 10.27 1.17 26.05
N VAL A 29 10.40 0.82 24.77
CA VAL A 29 9.28 0.88 23.81
C VAL A 29 8.37 -0.32 24.06
N LEU A 30 7.16 -0.05 24.56
CA LEU A 30 6.16 -1.06 24.90
C LEU A 30 4.95 -1.05 23.95
N GLY A 31 4.77 0.01 23.17
CA GLY A 31 3.58 0.20 22.34
C GLY A 31 3.74 1.22 21.23
N ILE A 32 2.66 1.38 20.43
CA ILE A 32 2.56 2.35 19.35
C ILE A 32 1.24 3.09 19.47
N ALA A 33 1.30 4.42 19.49
CA ALA A 33 0.17 5.32 19.47
C ALA A 33 -0.06 5.83 18.04
N VAL A 34 -1.26 5.60 17.52
CA VAL A 34 -1.68 6.07 16.19
C VAL A 34 -2.44 7.39 16.33
N HIS A 35 -1.98 8.38 15.56
CA HIS A 35 -2.48 9.75 15.55
C HIS A 35 -2.93 10.18 14.17
N HIS A 36 -3.70 11.26 14.13
CA HIS A 36 -3.86 12.09 12.94
C HIS A 36 -3.34 13.49 13.23
N SER A 37 -3.08 14.27 12.19
CA SER A 37 -2.69 15.68 12.34
C SER A 37 -3.90 16.61 12.54
N ALA A 38 -5.12 16.14 12.29
CA ALA A 38 -6.34 16.94 12.22
C ALA A 38 -6.22 18.12 11.23
N THR A 39 -5.47 17.92 10.14
CA THR A 39 -5.29 18.92 9.09
C THR A 39 -6.02 18.49 7.82
N ALA A 40 -6.68 19.45 7.18
CA ALA A 40 -7.30 19.26 5.87
C ALA A 40 -7.27 20.57 5.09
N ASP A 41 -7.18 20.49 3.77
CA ASP A 41 -7.42 21.62 2.89
C ASP A 41 -8.87 22.09 3.06
N LYS A 42 -9.04 23.39 3.29
CA LYS A 42 -10.33 23.99 3.65
C LYS A 42 -11.36 23.92 2.51
N THR A 43 -10.90 23.81 1.25
CA THR A 43 -11.74 23.85 0.06
C THR A 43 -12.06 22.46 -0.47
N THR A 44 -11.08 21.57 -0.49
CA THR A 44 -11.18 20.22 -1.07
C THR A 44 -11.42 19.14 -0.01
N GLY A 45 -11.00 19.38 1.24
CA GLY A 45 -10.99 18.39 2.32
C GLY A 45 -9.79 17.44 2.30
N GLU A 46 -8.86 17.61 1.35
CA GLU A 46 -7.68 16.74 1.20
C GLU A 46 -6.75 16.80 2.41
N PRO A 47 -6.06 15.70 2.76
CA PRO A 47 -5.06 15.74 3.82
C PRO A 47 -3.91 16.67 3.44
N VAL A 48 -3.46 17.51 4.38
CA VAL A 48 -2.35 18.46 4.15
C VAL A 48 -1.31 18.37 5.24
N GLY A 49 -0.07 18.73 4.89
CA GLY A 49 1.06 18.76 5.81
C GLY A 49 1.84 17.46 5.89
N ASP A 50 3.04 17.59 6.44
CA ASP A 50 4.07 16.56 6.55
C ASP A 50 4.83 16.71 7.88
N ALA A 51 5.86 15.90 8.10
CA ALA A 51 6.69 15.92 9.29
C ALA A 51 7.21 17.33 9.60
N PHE A 52 7.78 18.02 8.61
CA PHE A 52 8.34 19.35 8.78
C PHE A 52 7.27 20.34 9.21
N THR A 53 6.14 20.39 8.52
CA THR A 53 5.01 21.27 8.84
C THR A 53 4.50 21.06 10.26
N PHE A 54 4.39 19.81 10.72
CA PHE A 54 3.89 19.51 12.06
C PHE A 54 4.91 19.87 13.14
N PHE A 55 6.18 19.59 12.91
CA PHE A 55 7.25 19.93 13.86
C PHE A 55 7.48 21.44 13.93
N GLU A 56 7.42 22.16 12.82
CA GLU A 56 7.48 23.63 12.79
C GLU A 56 6.39 24.23 13.67
N TYR A 57 5.15 23.78 13.52
CA TYR A 57 4.05 24.25 14.37
C TYR A 57 4.26 23.91 15.86
N GLN A 58 4.80 22.74 16.18
CA GLN A 58 5.04 22.31 17.56
C GLN A 58 6.21 23.07 18.20
N VAL A 59 7.33 23.17 17.51
CA VAL A 59 8.56 23.81 18.02
C VAL A 59 8.41 25.33 18.01
N ASN A 60 8.14 25.92 16.84
CA ASN A 60 8.10 27.36 16.69
C ASN A 60 6.74 27.96 17.06
N GLY A 61 5.64 27.22 16.84
CA GLY A 61 4.29 27.68 17.17
C GLY A 61 3.88 27.44 18.63
N ARG A 62 4.36 26.36 19.28
CA ARG A 62 4.02 26.02 20.67
C ARG A 62 5.19 26.08 21.66
N GLY A 63 6.40 26.35 21.17
CA GLY A 63 7.59 26.44 22.01
C GLY A 63 8.11 25.08 22.51
N TRP A 64 7.77 23.98 21.85
CA TRP A 64 8.30 22.66 22.22
C TRP A 64 9.77 22.53 21.82
N VAL A 65 10.53 21.73 22.57
CA VAL A 65 11.94 21.49 22.24
C VAL A 65 12.10 20.64 20.97
N HIS A 66 11.17 19.72 20.73
CA HIS A 66 11.11 18.87 19.53
C HIS A 66 9.65 18.50 19.23
N GLY A 67 9.42 17.75 18.15
CA GLY A 67 8.08 17.36 17.73
C GLY A 67 7.49 16.16 18.48
N GLY A 68 6.24 15.86 18.14
CA GLY A 68 5.39 14.87 18.79
C GLY A 68 5.29 13.52 18.09
N TYR A 69 6.00 13.28 16.99
CA TYR A 69 5.79 12.06 16.19
C TYR A 69 7.12 11.44 15.77
N ASN A 70 7.31 10.14 16.05
CA ASN A 70 8.46 9.39 15.52
C ASN A 70 8.33 9.23 14.01
N TYR A 71 7.11 8.96 13.53
CA TYR A 71 6.80 8.80 12.12
C TYR A 71 5.60 9.64 11.70
N VAL A 72 5.67 10.20 10.49
CA VAL A 72 4.56 10.88 9.83
C VAL A 72 4.29 10.22 8.48
N ILE A 73 3.03 10.01 8.13
CA ILE A 73 2.60 9.42 6.86
C ILE A 73 1.69 10.42 6.12
N PRO A 74 2.23 11.19 5.16
CA PRO A 74 1.44 12.08 4.32
C PRO A 74 0.47 11.31 3.40
N ALA A 75 -0.39 12.05 2.68
CA ALA A 75 -1.46 11.48 1.85
C ALA A 75 -0.95 10.48 0.78
N ASP A 76 0.28 10.66 0.32
CA ASP A 76 0.95 9.82 -0.69
C ASP A 76 1.43 8.47 -0.16
N GLY A 77 1.39 8.25 1.18
CA GLY A 77 1.85 7.04 1.83
C GLY A 77 3.36 6.98 2.10
N THR A 78 4.14 8.03 1.82
CA THR A 78 5.57 8.05 2.18
C THR A 78 5.71 7.97 3.70
N ILE A 79 6.61 7.13 4.22
CA ILE A 79 6.85 7.06 5.66
C ILE A 79 7.99 8.00 6.02
N GLN A 80 7.69 9.14 6.64
CA GLN A 80 8.70 10.09 7.08
C GLN A 80 9.15 9.74 8.50
N TYR A 81 10.39 9.30 8.67
CA TYR A 81 11.01 9.10 9.97
C TYR A 81 11.51 10.45 10.49
N ALA A 82 10.80 11.01 11.46
CA ALA A 82 10.90 12.43 11.86
C ALA A 82 11.52 12.64 13.24
N LEU A 83 11.40 11.67 14.15
CA LEU A 83 12.06 11.71 15.46
C LEU A 83 12.59 10.33 15.81
N ASP A 84 13.86 10.26 16.21
CA ASP A 84 14.50 8.98 16.56
C ASP A 84 13.65 8.21 17.57
N GLU A 85 13.43 6.92 17.35
CA GLU A 85 12.66 6.05 18.24
C GLU A 85 13.27 6.00 19.66
N LYS A 86 14.57 6.28 19.79
CA LYS A 86 15.26 6.45 21.06
C LYS A 86 14.83 7.70 21.82
N ILE A 87 14.07 8.61 21.24
CA ILE A 87 13.60 9.84 21.88
C ILE A 87 12.11 9.70 22.20
N ALA A 88 11.71 10.18 23.37
CA ALA A 88 10.32 10.19 23.82
C ALA A 88 9.57 11.27 23.04
N ALA A 89 8.58 10.87 22.24
CA ALA A 89 7.79 11.83 21.46
C ALA A 89 6.75 12.51 22.37
N TYR A 90 6.54 13.82 22.21
CA TYR A 90 5.53 14.57 22.97
C TYR A 90 4.14 14.44 22.33
N HIS A 91 3.40 13.37 22.64
CA HIS A 91 2.23 13.00 21.83
C HIS A 91 0.95 12.67 22.61
N ALA A 92 1.06 12.14 23.83
CA ALA A 92 -0.10 11.70 24.63
C ALA A 92 0.13 11.87 26.14
N GLY A 93 0.93 12.87 26.50
CA GLY A 93 1.14 13.25 27.88
C GLY A 93 -0.02 14.07 28.43
N PHE A 94 -0.39 13.82 29.68
CA PHE A 94 -1.35 14.63 30.43
C PHE A 94 -0.73 15.04 31.77
N LYS A 95 -1.36 15.99 32.47
CA LYS A 95 -0.87 16.45 33.77
C LYS A 95 -1.65 15.76 34.87
N ASP A 96 -1.04 14.78 35.54
CA ASP A 96 -1.55 14.19 36.77
C ASP A 96 -0.56 14.44 37.91
N PRO A 97 -0.78 15.50 38.72
CA PRO A 97 0.17 15.88 39.78
C PRO A 97 0.24 14.87 40.93
N THR A 98 -0.69 13.93 41.00
CA THR A 98 -0.79 12.94 42.08
C THR A 98 -0.42 11.53 41.64
N ASP A 99 -0.12 11.35 40.35
CA ASP A 99 0.06 10.04 39.72
C ASP A 99 -1.07 9.05 40.08
N SER A 100 -2.31 9.57 40.10
CA SER A 100 -3.50 8.84 40.55
C SER A 100 -3.77 7.56 39.74
N LEU A 101 -3.25 7.51 38.51
CA LEU A 101 -3.37 6.38 37.60
C LEU A 101 -2.11 5.50 37.52
N GLY A 102 -1.04 5.85 38.24
CA GLY A 102 0.26 5.17 38.16
C GLY A 102 0.89 5.28 36.76
N LEU A 103 0.74 6.44 36.11
CA LEU A 103 1.16 6.70 34.72
C LEU A 103 2.28 7.73 34.64
N GLU A 104 3.23 7.65 35.57
CA GLU A 104 4.44 8.50 35.61
C GLU A 104 4.09 9.99 35.57
N GLN A 105 3.14 10.41 36.42
CA GLN A 105 2.63 11.78 36.46
C GLN A 105 2.09 12.26 35.10
N GLY A 106 1.58 11.31 34.32
CA GLY A 106 0.99 11.50 32.99
C GLY A 106 1.98 11.51 31.84
N GLN A 107 3.24 11.10 32.03
CA GLN A 107 4.24 10.96 30.96
C GLN A 107 4.42 9.56 30.40
N TYR A 108 3.78 8.55 31.02
CA TYR A 108 3.95 7.14 30.64
C TYR A 108 3.84 6.89 29.13
N TRP A 109 2.81 7.45 28.48
CA TRP A 109 2.60 7.23 27.04
C TRP A 109 3.72 7.83 26.19
N ASN A 110 4.21 9.04 26.50
CA ASN A 110 5.33 9.65 25.78
C ASN A 110 6.62 8.81 25.92
N ASN A 111 6.84 8.24 27.10
CA ASN A 111 8.04 7.48 27.44
C ASN A 111 8.04 6.07 26.82
N HIS A 112 6.88 5.44 26.72
CA HIS A 112 6.77 4.02 26.38
C HIS A 112 6.11 3.71 25.04
N TYR A 113 5.45 4.69 24.40
CA TYR A 113 4.83 4.49 23.09
C TYR A 113 5.60 5.24 22.01
N LEU A 114 5.73 4.62 20.84
CA LEU A 114 6.13 5.31 19.61
C LEU A 114 4.92 6.03 19.04
N ALA A 115 5.12 7.19 18.45
CA ALA A 115 4.04 7.98 17.86
C ALA A 115 4.09 7.92 16.32
N VAL A 116 3.01 7.40 15.72
CA VAL A 116 2.82 7.37 14.27
C VAL A 116 1.63 8.28 13.93
N CYS A 117 1.87 9.34 13.16
CA CYS A 117 0.85 10.31 12.78
C CYS A 117 0.54 10.22 11.29
N LEU A 118 -0.73 10.15 10.94
CA LEU A 118 -1.18 10.27 9.56
C LEU A 118 -1.60 11.71 9.29
N SER A 119 -1.10 12.30 8.20
CA SER A 119 -1.60 13.60 7.76
C SER A 119 -3.07 13.46 7.35
N GLY A 120 -3.95 14.27 7.94
CA GLY A 120 -5.38 14.24 7.64
C GLY A 120 -6.27 14.52 8.84
N TRP A 121 -7.55 14.74 8.53
CA TRP A 121 -8.61 14.89 9.52
C TRP A 121 -9.69 13.84 9.26
N PHE A 122 -9.54 12.67 9.89
CA PHE A 122 -10.40 11.50 9.67
C PHE A 122 -11.68 11.49 10.50
N SER A 123 -12.47 12.56 10.40
CA SER A 123 -13.82 12.65 10.96
C SER A 123 -14.71 13.33 9.94
N ASP A 124 -16.01 13.05 9.98
CA ASP A 124 -17.00 13.83 9.22
C ASP A 124 -17.36 15.13 9.95
N ASP A 125 -18.09 16.01 9.24
CA ASP A 125 -18.65 17.27 9.74
C ASP A 125 -17.60 18.24 10.31
N ARG A 126 -16.45 18.25 9.65
CA ARG A 126 -15.30 19.09 9.99
C ARG A 126 -15.61 20.55 9.72
N THR A 127 -15.15 21.43 10.60
CA THR A 127 -15.31 22.87 10.44
C THR A 127 -14.00 23.59 10.69
N TRP A 128 -13.86 24.77 10.10
CA TRP A 128 -12.78 25.71 10.40
C TRP A 128 -13.37 27.08 10.70
N GLN A 129 -12.63 27.90 11.43
CA GLN A 129 -13.08 29.22 11.89
C GLN A 129 -12.13 30.32 11.42
N ASP A 130 -12.71 31.45 11.02
CA ASP A 130 -12.02 32.73 10.82
C ASP A 130 -12.86 33.90 11.37
N GLU A 131 -12.48 35.13 11.03
CA GLU A 131 -13.18 36.35 11.43
C GLU A 131 -14.62 36.43 10.90
N ALA A 132 -14.94 35.75 9.79
CA ALA A 132 -16.26 35.75 9.18
C ALA A 132 -17.20 34.69 9.77
N GLY A 133 -16.67 33.69 10.48
CA GLY A 133 -17.47 32.70 11.21
C GLY A 133 -16.93 31.28 11.10
N VAL A 134 -17.83 30.31 11.30
CA VAL A 134 -17.54 28.87 11.20
C VAL A 134 -17.96 28.37 9.83
N HIS A 135 -17.03 27.73 9.14
CA HIS A 135 -17.21 27.24 7.77
C HIS A 135 -17.05 25.72 7.71
N PRO A 136 -17.92 25.01 6.97
CA PRO A 136 -17.77 23.58 6.78
C PRO A 136 -16.57 23.26 5.87
N ILE A 137 -15.89 22.17 6.18
CA ILE A 137 -14.94 21.51 5.27
C ILE A 137 -15.70 20.34 4.61
N PRO A 138 -15.57 20.10 3.29
CA PRO A 138 -16.25 18.99 2.63
C PRO A 138 -15.95 17.63 3.28
N ASN A 139 -16.94 16.73 3.39
CA ASN A 139 -16.75 15.34 3.84
C ASN A 139 -16.13 14.47 2.72
N ARG A 140 -14.98 14.90 2.21
CA ARG A 140 -14.10 14.16 1.30
C ARG A 140 -12.80 13.86 2.04
N TYR A 141 -12.21 12.69 1.81
CA TYR A 141 -10.97 12.28 2.47
C TYR A 141 -11.07 12.23 4.00
N THR A 142 -12.22 11.79 4.52
CA THR A 142 -12.43 11.60 5.97
C THR A 142 -11.95 10.23 6.46
N HIS A 143 -11.28 9.45 5.61
CA HIS A 143 -10.56 8.22 5.96
C HIS A 143 -9.11 8.31 5.46
N PRO A 144 -8.16 7.55 6.06
CA PRO A 144 -6.82 7.43 5.51
C PRO A 144 -6.85 7.01 4.03
N THR A 145 -5.95 7.56 3.21
CA THR A 145 -5.82 7.12 1.82
C THR A 145 -5.38 5.65 1.75
N PRO A 146 -5.60 4.94 0.63
CA PRO A 146 -5.09 3.59 0.46
C PRO A 146 -3.57 3.49 0.68
N ALA A 147 -2.81 4.46 0.17
CA ALA A 147 -1.36 4.52 0.35
C ALA A 147 -0.97 4.74 1.82
N GLN A 148 -1.66 5.63 2.53
CA GLN A 148 -1.48 5.80 3.97
C GLN A 148 -1.77 4.52 4.75
N TRP A 149 -2.85 3.82 4.42
CA TRP A 149 -3.27 2.60 5.11
C TRP A 149 -2.27 1.45 4.89
N GLU A 150 -1.81 1.26 3.66
CA GLU A 150 -0.78 0.27 3.32
C GLU A 150 0.52 0.55 4.08
N SER A 151 1.01 1.79 4.04
CA SER A 151 2.22 2.20 4.76
C SER A 151 2.08 2.12 6.27
N LEU A 152 0.92 2.49 6.82
CA LEU A 152 0.63 2.36 8.25
C LEU A 152 0.73 0.90 8.68
N LEU A 153 0.04 -0.03 8.01
CA LEU A 153 0.08 -1.45 8.35
C LEU A 153 1.50 -2.01 8.24
N ALA A 154 2.23 -1.63 7.20
CA ALA A 154 3.58 -2.14 6.96
C ALA A 154 4.57 -1.61 8.01
N LEU A 155 4.49 -0.32 8.36
CA LEU A 155 5.28 0.29 9.43
C LEU A 155 4.96 -0.32 10.80
N LEU A 156 3.67 -0.45 11.15
CA LEU A 156 3.25 -0.99 12.44
C LEU A 156 3.75 -2.43 12.62
N ARG A 157 3.63 -3.29 11.60
CA ARG A 157 4.18 -4.65 11.65
C ARG A 157 5.69 -4.66 11.82
N HIS A 158 6.40 -3.76 11.14
CA HIS A 158 7.86 -3.63 11.28
C HIS A 158 8.26 -3.23 12.71
N LEU A 159 7.62 -2.19 13.26
CA LEU A 159 7.88 -1.73 14.63
C LEU A 159 7.48 -2.78 15.67
N MET A 160 6.35 -3.47 15.46
CA MET A 160 5.93 -4.57 16.31
C MET A 160 6.95 -5.70 16.34
N ALA A 161 7.47 -6.12 15.18
CA ALA A 161 8.50 -7.14 15.12
C ALA A 161 9.81 -6.68 15.76
N LYS A 162 10.21 -5.42 15.52
CA LYS A 162 11.46 -4.83 16.03
C LYS A 162 11.49 -4.73 17.56
N TYR A 163 10.38 -4.35 18.17
CA TYR A 163 10.27 -4.10 19.60
C TYR A 163 9.45 -5.17 20.35
N ASN A 164 9.06 -6.26 19.67
CA ASN A 164 8.21 -7.31 20.21
C ASN A 164 6.89 -6.76 20.82
N ILE A 165 6.26 -5.79 20.15
CA ILE A 165 5.02 -5.15 20.59
C ILE A 165 3.85 -6.01 20.15
N PRO A 166 2.97 -6.44 21.08
CA PRO A 166 1.80 -7.20 20.69
C PRO A 166 0.70 -6.28 20.12
N PRO A 167 -0.21 -6.79 19.27
CA PRO A 167 -1.22 -5.97 18.59
C PRO A 167 -2.08 -5.11 19.53
N GLU A 168 -2.38 -5.56 20.74
CA GLU A 168 -3.14 -4.84 21.78
C GLU A 168 -2.45 -3.56 22.29
N ASN A 169 -1.14 -3.47 22.09
CA ASN A 169 -0.34 -2.28 22.43
C ASN A 169 -0.20 -1.33 21.23
N VAL A 170 -0.85 -1.62 20.10
CA VAL A 170 -1.10 -0.65 19.03
C VAL A 170 -2.46 0.01 19.26
N ARG A 171 -2.44 1.26 19.71
CA ARG A 171 -3.63 1.98 20.20
C ARG A 171 -3.81 3.30 19.48
N ALA A 172 -5.06 3.66 19.22
CA ALA A 172 -5.40 5.04 18.87
C ALA A 172 -5.14 5.96 20.07
N HIS A 173 -4.80 7.22 19.83
CA HIS A 173 -4.59 8.21 20.90
C HIS A 173 -5.78 8.27 21.88
N ARG A 174 -7.02 8.23 21.38
CA ARG A 174 -8.22 8.21 22.25
C ARG A 174 -8.35 6.99 23.18
N GLU A 175 -7.61 5.91 22.93
CA GLU A 175 -7.61 4.70 23.76
C GLU A 175 -6.53 4.73 24.86
N LEU A 176 -5.72 5.79 24.90
CA LEU A 176 -4.68 5.98 25.91
C LEU A 176 -5.28 6.62 27.17
N THR A 177 -5.24 5.88 28.27
CA THR A 177 -5.80 6.30 29.57
C THR A 177 -5.30 7.71 29.96
N GLY A 178 -6.21 8.56 30.43
CA GLY A 178 -5.91 9.94 30.82
C GLY A 178 -6.01 10.96 29.69
N ASN A 179 -6.18 10.53 28.44
CA ASN A 179 -6.35 11.43 27.29
C ASN A 179 -7.83 11.53 26.86
N ALA A 180 -8.33 12.75 26.73
CA ALA A 180 -9.66 13.05 26.19
C ALA A 180 -9.52 13.68 24.80
N THR A 181 -9.57 12.84 23.76
CA THR A 181 -9.37 13.28 22.37
C THR A 181 -10.17 12.41 21.40
N GLN A 182 -10.50 12.95 20.22
CA GLN A 182 -11.05 12.17 19.11
C GLN A 182 -9.96 11.56 18.23
N CYS A 183 -8.70 11.95 18.42
CA CYS A 183 -7.56 11.47 17.64
C CYS A 183 -7.47 9.93 17.65
N PRO A 184 -7.24 9.24 16.51
CA PRO A 184 -6.91 9.75 15.17
C PRO A 184 -8.12 10.05 14.27
N GLY A 185 -9.25 10.50 14.82
CA GLY A 185 -10.47 10.80 14.07
C GLY A 185 -11.42 9.61 14.01
N LEU A 186 -12.73 9.87 14.05
CA LEU A 186 -13.75 8.83 14.28
C LEU A 186 -13.80 7.75 13.19
N ASN A 187 -13.33 8.07 11.99
CA ASN A 187 -13.39 7.22 10.81
C ASN A 187 -12.16 6.32 10.64
N LEU A 188 -11.20 6.37 11.57
CA LEU A 188 -10.14 5.38 11.74
C LEU A 188 -10.51 4.45 12.90
N ASP A 189 -10.80 3.19 12.56
CA ASP A 189 -11.18 2.15 13.53
C ASP A 189 -9.94 1.41 14.08
N PRO A 190 -9.58 1.61 15.36
CA PRO A 190 -8.44 0.94 15.96
C PRO A 190 -8.68 -0.55 16.22
N VAL A 191 -9.93 -1.00 16.38
CA VAL A 191 -10.26 -2.42 16.54
C VAL A 191 -9.97 -3.14 15.24
N ARG A 192 -10.49 -2.62 14.12
CA ARG A 192 -10.21 -3.16 12.78
C ARG A 192 -8.73 -3.14 12.44
N LEU A 193 -8.02 -2.05 12.78
CA LEU A 193 -6.57 -1.97 12.60
C LEU A 193 -5.86 -3.14 13.29
N ARG A 194 -6.16 -3.39 14.57
CA ARG A 194 -5.56 -4.50 15.34
C ARG A 194 -5.94 -5.87 14.80
N GLU A 195 -7.15 -6.06 14.28
CA GLU A 195 -7.52 -7.30 13.60
C GLU A 195 -6.63 -7.60 12.40
N LEU A 196 -6.38 -6.58 11.57
CA LEU A 196 -5.50 -6.72 10.40
C LEU A 196 -4.03 -6.95 10.80
N LEU A 197 -3.59 -6.41 11.93
CA LEU A 197 -2.24 -6.65 12.45
C LEU A 197 -2.07 -8.07 13.03
N ARG A 198 -3.14 -8.66 13.59
CA ARG A 198 -3.15 -10.07 14.02
C ARG A 198 -3.13 -11.04 12.86
N GLN A 199 -3.76 -10.67 11.75
CA GLN A 199 -3.67 -11.44 10.53
C GLN A 199 -2.23 -11.38 10.04
N SER A 200 -1.70 -12.53 9.61
CA SER A 200 -0.47 -12.53 8.81
C SER A 200 -0.63 -11.49 7.70
N PRO A 201 0.42 -10.71 7.38
CA PRO A 201 0.33 -9.84 6.21
C PRO A 201 -0.24 -10.67 5.08
N PRO A 202 -1.27 -10.17 4.36
CA PRO A 202 -1.68 -10.86 3.15
C PRO A 202 -0.38 -11.13 2.40
N ALA A 203 -0.18 -12.39 1.99
CA ALA A 203 0.97 -12.72 1.16
C ALA A 203 1.04 -11.60 0.12
N PRO A 204 2.22 -10.98 -0.09
CA PRO A 204 2.34 -9.87 -1.03
C PRO A 204 1.53 -10.26 -2.25
N PRO A 205 0.60 -9.40 -2.72
CA PRO A 205 -0.35 -9.77 -3.78
C PRO A 205 0.49 -10.49 -4.81
N PRO A 206 0.19 -11.76 -5.12
CA PRO A 206 1.14 -12.63 -5.79
C PRO A 206 1.66 -11.84 -6.98
N THR A 207 2.95 -11.46 -6.97
CA THR A 207 3.62 -10.92 -8.15
C THR A 207 3.32 -11.94 -9.21
N ALA A 208 2.37 -11.60 -10.11
CA ALA A 208 1.50 -12.53 -10.83
C ALA A 208 1.90 -14.00 -10.63
N ALA A 209 1.24 -14.69 -9.69
CA ALA A 209 1.63 -16.01 -9.14
C ALA A 209 2.67 -16.74 -9.99
N GLU A 210 3.87 -16.98 -9.45
CA GLU A 210 4.89 -17.78 -10.14
C GLU A 210 4.22 -19.07 -10.67
N PRO A 211 4.41 -19.40 -11.97
CA PRO A 211 3.74 -20.54 -12.55
C PRO A 211 4.11 -21.81 -11.79
N SER A 212 3.12 -22.64 -11.46
CA SER A 212 3.42 -23.98 -10.97
C SER A 212 4.14 -24.77 -12.07
N PRO A 213 4.92 -25.81 -11.73
CA PRO A 213 5.53 -26.68 -12.74
C PRO A 213 4.50 -27.14 -13.78
N GLY A 214 4.77 -26.87 -15.05
CA GLY A 214 3.88 -27.21 -16.18
C GLY A 214 2.81 -26.16 -16.54
N GLU A 215 2.70 -25.03 -15.82
CA GLU A 215 1.74 -23.96 -16.13
C GLU A 215 2.28 -22.89 -17.08
N HIS A 216 3.59 -22.86 -17.33
CA HIS A 216 4.27 -21.85 -18.15
C HIS A 216 4.98 -22.44 -19.34
N VAL A 217 4.79 -21.81 -20.50
CA VAL A 217 5.50 -22.13 -21.73
C VAL A 217 6.28 -20.93 -22.28
N LEU A 218 7.48 -21.20 -22.77
CA LEU A 218 8.24 -20.34 -23.63
C LEU A 218 8.07 -20.81 -25.09
N LEU A 219 7.41 -20.00 -25.90
CA LEU A 219 7.31 -20.18 -27.34
C LEU A 219 8.54 -19.55 -27.98
N VAL A 220 9.33 -20.37 -28.67
CA VAL A 220 10.52 -19.92 -29.41
C VAL A 220 10.38 -20.32 -30.88
N PRO A 221 10.89 -19.51 -31.82
CA PRO A 221 11.03 -19.93 -33.21
C PRO A 221 11.98 -21.13 -33.29
N ASP A 222 11.77 -22.01 -34.27
CA ASP A 222 12.61 -23.19 -34.51
C ASP A 222 13.99 -22.83 -35.10
N THR A 223 14.79 -22.11 -34.30
CA THR A 223 16.15 -21.70 -34.65
C THR A 223 17.06 -21.87 -33.43
N ALA A 224 18.31 -22.28 -33.68
CA ALA A 224 19.31 -22.48 -32.64
C ALA A 224 19.61 -21.19 -31.83
N ASP A 225 19.49 -20.03 -32.47
CA ASP A 225 19.84 -18.74 -31.87
C ASP A 225 18.86 -18.32 -30.77
N TYR A 226 17.55 -18.45 -30.98
CA TYR A 226 16.55 -18.12 -29.95
C TYR A 226 16.58 -19.11 -28.79
N LEU A 227 16.83 -20.39 -29.05
CA LEU A 227 17.01 -21.37 -27.98
C LEU A 227 18.23 -21.02 -27.12
N THR A 228 19.36 -20.68 -27.77
CA THR A 228 20.59 -20.23 -27.09
C THR A 228 20.35 -18.96 -26.28
N ALA A 229 19.65 -17.98 -26.86
CA ALA A 229 19.25 -16.74 -26.20
C ALA A 229 18.40 -16.98 -24.94
N ALA A 230 17.61 -18.06 -24.92
CA ALA A 230 16.70 -18.38 -23.82
C ALA A 230 17.29 -19.31 -22.75
N LEU A 231 18.49 -19.87 -22.93
CA LEU A 231 19.04 -20.91 -22.04
C LEU A 231 19.06 -20.49 -20.55
N GLY A 232 19.49 -19.26 -20.25
CA GLY A 232 19.53 -18.76 -18.88
C GLY A 232 18.13 -18.68 -18.25
N TYR A 233 17.15 -18.25 -19.04
CA TYR A 233 15.75 -18.16 -18.63
C TYR A 233 15.12 -19.55 -18.44
N ILE A 234 15.36 -20.47 -19.37
CA ILE A 234 14.91 -21.87 -19.30
C ILE A 234 15.46 -22.54 -18.04
N TRP A 235 16.75 -22.37 -17.77
CA TRP A 235 17.39 -22.96 -16.60
C TRP A 235 16.84 -22.40 -15.28
N LYS A 236 16.61 -21.08 -15.23
CA LYS A 236 16.16 -20.37 -14.03
C LYS A 236 14.71 -20.65 -13.68
N PHE A 237 13.80 -20.54 -14.65
CA PHE A 237 12.35 -20.56 -14.42
C PHE A 237 11.67 -21.85 -14.87
N ARG A 238 12.39 -22.73 -15.59
CA ARG A 238 11.92 -24.05 -16.06
C ARG A 238 10.54 -24.03 -16.75
N PRO A 239 10.29 -23.12 -17.71
CA PRO A 239 9.11 -23.22 -18.57
C PRO A 239 9.16 -24.50 -19.41
N ASP A 240 8.00 -24.98 -19.83
CA ASP A 240 7.91 -25.84 -21.00
C ASP A 240 8.43 -25.05 -22.22
N VAL A 241 9.14 -25.70 -23.14
CA VAL A 241 9.62 -25.05 -24.37
C VAL A 241 8.87 -25.66 -25.55
N SER A 242 8.29 -24.81 -26.40
CA SER A 242 7.56 -25.26 -27.59
C SER A 242 8.01 -24.52 -28.85
N PHE A 243 8.26 -25.33 -29.90
CA PHE A 243 8.56 -24.89 -31.26
C PHE A 243 7.34 -25.02 -32.20
N ALA A 244 6.26 -25.67 -31.73
CA ALA A 244 5.02 -25.91 -32.46
C ALA A 244 3.81 -25.40 -31.65
N PRO A 245 3.69 -24.08 -31.43
CA PRO A 245 2.72 -23.51 -30.49
C PRO A 245 1.25 -23.79 -30.87
N GLN A 246 0.95 -23.90 -32.16
CA GLN A 246 -0.42 -24.06 -32.66
C GLN A 246 -1.10 -25.35 -32.17
N THR A 247 -0.33 -26.40 -31.85
CA THR A 247 -0.88 -27.71 -31.44
C THR A 247 -1.20 -27.80 -29.95
N ALA A 248 -0.92 -26.76 -29.14
CA ALA A 248 -1.03 -26.81 -27.69
C ALA A 248 -1.69 -25.57 -27.05
N ALA A 249 -2.44 -24.79 -27.83
CA ALA A 249 -3.18 -23.64 -27.36
C ALA A 249 -4.25 -24.04 -26.30
N GLY A 250 -4.21 -23.39 -25.13
CA GLY A 250 -5.09 -23.66 -23.99
C GLY A 250 -4.53 -24.61 -22.92
N ARG A 251 -3.33 -25.20 -23.15
CA ARG A 251 -2.67 -26.06 -22.15
C ARG A 251 -2.04 -25.25 -21.00
N TRP A 252 -1.41 -24.12 -21.32
CA TRP A 252 -0.64 -23.33 -20.37
C TRP A 252 -1.39 -22.08 -19.95
N ARG A 253 -1.27 -21.75 -18.66
CA ARG A 253 -1.86 -20.54 -18.07
C ARG A 253 -0.96 -19.33 -18.30
N TYR A 254 0.34 -19.55 -18.49
CA TYR A 254 1.31 -18.49 -18.73
C TYR A 254 2.09 -18.77 -20.02
N VAL A 255 2.20 -17.77 -20.87
CA VAL A 255 2.83 -17.87 -22.19
C VAL A 255 3.81 -16.72 -22.35
N THR A 256 5.07 -17.04 -22.63
CA THR A 256 6.08 -16.08 -23.07
C THR A 256 6.45 -16.43 -24.50
N ALA A 257 6.22 -15.52 -25.44
CA ALA A 257 6.62 -15.69 -26.83
C ALA A 257 7.88 -14.89 -27.11
N ALA A 258 8.90 -15.49 -27.70
CA ALA A 258 10.15 -14.84 -28.07
C ALA A 258 10.29 -14.75 -29.59
N GLY A 259 10.80 -13.64 -30.11
CA GLY A 259 11.03 -13.44 -31.54
C GLY A 259 9.73 -13.31 -32.34
N ASP A 260 9.76 -13.73 -33.60
CA ASP A 260 8.66 -13.54 -34.56
C ASP A 260 7.53 -14.57 -34.37
N VAL A 261 6.79 -14.43 -33.27
CA VAL A 261 5.58 -15.21 -33.01
C VAL A 261 4.34 -14.42 -33.50
N PRO A 262 3.46 -15.02 -34.33
CA PRO A 262 2.29 -14.34 -34.86
C PRO A 262 1.31 -13.82 -33.78
N ALA A 263 0.80 -12.60 -33.95
CA ALA A 263 -0.08 -11.96 -32.97
C ALA A 263 -1.45 -12.63 -32.83
N ASP A 264 -1.96 -13.22 -33.91
CA ASP A 264 -3.22 -13.98 -33.95
C ASP A 264 -3.15 -15.25 -33.09
N LEU A 265 -2.00 -15.91 -33.08
CA LEU A 265 -1.70 -17.04 -32.21
C LEU A 265 -1.66 -16.61 -30.74
N LEU A 266 -1.01 -15.49 -30.41
CA LEU A 266 -1.02 -14.94 -29.05
C LEU A 266 -2.45 -14.59 -28.59
N ALA A 267 -3.25 -14.00 -29.49
CA ALA A 267 -4.65 -13.73 -29.24
C ALA A 267 -5.46 -15.02 -29.03
N GLU A 268 -5.11 -16.12 -29.71
CA GLU A 268 -5.73 -17.43 -29.48
C GLU A 268 -5.45 -17.97 -28.07
N TYR A 269 -4.21 -17.90 -27.59
CA TYR A 269 -3.87 -18.29 -26.21
C TYR A 269 -4.69 -17.50 -25.18
N ARG A 270 -4.84 -16.18 -25.38
CA ARG A 270 -5.69 -15.33 -24.53
C ARG A 270 -7.15 -15.79 -24.57
N ARG A 271 -7.71 -16.02 -25.76
CA ARG A 271 -9.10 -16.52 -25.93
C ARG A 271 -9.33 -17.88 -25.27
N ARG A 272 -8.31 -18.74 -25.23
CA ARG A 272 -8.38 -20.07 -24.62
C ARG A 272 -8.06 -20.10 -23.12
N GLY A 273 -8.01 -18.94 -22.46
CA GLY A 273 -7.93 -18.85 -21.00
C GLY A 273 -6.50 -18.81 -20.44
N ALA A 274 -5.49 -18.51 -21.27
CA ALA A 274 -4.18 -18.14 -20.73
C ALA A 274 -4.33 -16.86 -19.89
N ILE A 275 -3.84 -16.92 -18.66
CA ILE A 275 -3.88 -15.83 -17.67
C ILE A 275 -2.90 -14.72 -18.06
N ARG A 276 -1.74 -15.10 -18.61
CA ARG A 276 -0.72 -14.16 -19.06
C ARG A 276 -0.12 -14.61 -20.38
N VAL A 277 -0.07 -13.69 -21.34
CA VAL A 277 0.55 -13.90 -22.66
C VAL A 277 1.42 -12.68 -22.97
N GLU A 278 2.74 -12.84 -22.79
CA GLU A 278 3.75 -11.83 -23.12
C GLU A 278 4.42 -12.14 -24.46
N HIS A 279 4.79 -11.09 -25.18
CA HIS A 279 5.59 -11.18 -26.39
C HIS A 279 6.88 -10.37 -26.21
N ILE A 280 8.01 -11.00 -26.53
CA ILE A 280 9.34 -10.42 -26.55
C ILE A 280 9.74 -10.34 -28.03
N PRO A 281 9.39 -9.26 -28.73
CA PRO A 281 9.72 -9.11 -30.14
C PRO A 281 11.21 -8.78 -30.32
N GLY A 282 11.70 -9.01 -31.54
CA GLY A 282 13.06 -8.67 -31.96
C GLY A 282 13.95 -9.88 -32.17
N ASP A 283 15.17 -9.63 -32.62
CA ASP A 283 16.18 -10.64 -32.90
C ASP A 283 16.64 -11.42 -31.65
N ALA A 284 17.43 -12.48 -31.85
CA ALA A 284 17.90 -13.34 -30.77
C ALA A 284 18.72 -12.57 -29.71
N GLU A 285 19.46 -11.54 -30.09
CA GLU A 285 20.21 -10.70 -29.14
C GLU A 285 19.28 -9.83 -28.29
N THR A 286 18.28 -9.22 -28.90
CA THR A 286 17.25 -8.43 -28.22
C THR A 286 16.45 -9.30 -27.25
N VAL A 287 16.05 -10.49 -27.69
CA VAL A 287 15.39 -11.49 -26.85
C VAL A 287 16.27 -11.89 -25.68
N ARG A 288 17.54 -12.23 -25.93
CA ARG A 288 18.51 -12.61 -24.88
C ARG A 288 18.60 -11.52 -23.82
N ARG A 289 18.81 -10.25 -24.21
CA ARG A 289 18.91 -9.13 -23.27
C ARG A 289 17.65 -8.99 -22.40
N GLN A 290 16.47 -9.15 -22.99
CA GLN A 290 15.21 -9.03 -22.24
C GLN A 290 14.92 -10.24 -21.33
N LEU A 291 15.35 -11.44 -21.74
CA LEU A 291 15.25 -12.64 -20.90
C LEU A 291 16.30 -12.63 -19.77
N ASP A 292 17.51 -12.15 -20.03
CA ASP A 292 18.56 -11.97 -19.02
C ASP A 292 18.16 -10.92 -17.98
N ALA A 293 17.52 -9.83 -18.39
CA ALA A 293 16.97 -8.84 -17.46
C ALA A 293 15.92 -9.45 -16.51
N ARG A 294 15.06 -10.33 -17.03
CA ARG A 294 14.08 -11.11 -16.24
C ARG A 294 14.77 -12.05 -15.25
N VAL A 295 15.79 -12.77 -15.70
CA VAL A 295 16.62 -13.65 -14.85
C VAL A 295 17.30 -12.86 -13.73
N ALA A 296 17.93 -11.73 -14.06
CA ALA A 296 18.63 -10.86 -13.10
C ALA A 296 17.69 -10.29 -12.04
N GLN A 297 16.45 -9.97 -12.42
CA GLN A 297 15.42 -9.49 -11.51
C GLN A 297 14.71 -10.62 -10.74
N ASN A 298 15.03 -11.89 -11.03
CA ASN A 298 14.32 -13.07 -10.52
C ASN A 298 12.80 -13.01 -10.79
N ARG A 299 12.42 -12.60 -12.01
CA ARG A 299 11.02 -12.45 -12.42
C ARG A 299 10.79 -13.09 -13.79
N PRO A 300 9.98 -14.16 -13.91
CA PRO A 300 9.71 -14.79 -15.21
C PRO A 300 8.95 -13.86 -16.16
N PHE A 301 8.25 -12.87 -15.62
CA PHE A 301 7.47 -11.89 -16.36
C PHE A 301 7.78 -10.48 -15.88
N LEU A 302 7.84 -9.51 -16.79
CA LEU A 302 8.04 -8.10 -16.44
C LEU A 302 6.66 -7.49 -16.22
N ASP A 303 6.34 -7.01 -15.01
CA ASP A 303 5.05 -6.32 -14.82
C ASP A 303 5.05 -5.04 -15.66
N GLY A 304 4.25 -5.08 -16.72
CA GLY A 304 4.13 -4.07 -17.75
C GLY A 304 3.76 -4.77 -19.05
N GLU A 305 2.52 -4.58 -19.51
CA GLU A 305 1.81 -5.29 -20.61
C GLU A 305 0.84 -6.41 -20.15
N GLY A 306 0.23 -6.25 -18.97
CA GLY A 306 -1.18 -6.67 -18.82
C GLY A 306 -2.06 -5.60 -19.46
N GLU A 307 -3.21 -5.98 -20.04
CA GLU A 307 -4.20 -5.01 -20.54
C GLU A 307 -4.35 -3.85 -19.54
N PRO A 308 -4.24 -2.58 -19.99
CA PRO A 308 -4.30 -1.44 -19.08
C PRO A 308 -5.56 -1.55 -18.22
N PHE A 309 -5.51 -1.27 -16.93
CA PHE A 309 -6.72 -1.30 -16.12
C PHE A 309 -6.82 -0.05 -15.27
N THR A 310 -8.05 0.44 -15.13
CA THR A 310 -8.37 1.50 -14.18
C THR A 310 -8.62 0.87 -12.81
N ARG A 311 -8.05 1.42 -11.74
CA ARG A 311 -8.42 1.02 -10.37
C ARG A 311 -9.70 1.74 -9.95
N TYR A 312 -10.67 0.98 -9.46
CA TYR A 312 -11.94 1.53 -8.97
C TYR A 312 -12.22 1.08 -7.54
N THR A 313 -12.43 2.04 -6.64
CA THR A 313 -12.85 1.77 -5.27
C THR A 313 -14.37 1.64 -5.21
N VAL A 314 -14.86 0.48 -4.80
CA VAL A 314 -16.28 0.16 -4.65
C VAL A 314 -16.94 1.16 -3.70
N GLN A 315 -18.02 1.78 -4.16
CA GLN A 315 -18.81 2.75 -3.41
C GLN A 315 -20.05 2.08 -2.79
N PRO A 316 -20.68 2.69 -1.77
CA PRO A 316 -21.94 2.21 -1.23
C PRO A 316 -23.01 2.03 -2.31
N GLY A 317 -23.59 0.82 -2.38
CA GLY A 317 -24.65 0.48 -3.34
C GLY A 317 -24.19 0.04 -4.73
N ASP A 318 -22.87 -0.10 -4.94
CA ASP A 318 -22.32 -0.66 -6.17
C ASP A 318 -22.63 -2.15 -6.34
N THR A 319 -22.70 -2.57 -7.61
CA THR A 319 -22.64 -3.98 -8.04
C THR A 319 -21.69 -4.05 -9.24
N LEU A 320 -21.12 -5.23 -9.53
CA LEU A 320 -20.25 -5.37 -10.71
C LEU A 320 -20.96 -4.94 -12.01
N SER A 321 -22.27 -5.17 -12.12
CA SER A 321 -23.07 -4.70 -13.25
C SER A 321 -23.24 -3.19 -13.31
N LYS A 322 -23.41 -2.49 -12.17
CA LYS A 322 -23.46 -1.02 -12.13
C LYS A 322 -22.11 -0.41 -12.49
N ILE A 323 -21.03 -1.03 -12.01
CA ILE A 323 -19.67 -0.61 -12.34
C ILE A 323 -19.41 -0.83 -13.83
N ALA A 324 -19.75 -2.00 -14.39
CA ALA A 324 -19.64 -2.25 -15.83
C ALA A 324 -20.47 -1.28 -16.67
N LEU A 325 -21.69 -0.94 -16.24
CA LEU A 325 -22.50 0.06 -16.92
C LEU A 325 -21.82 1.44 -16.92
N ARG A 326 -21.18 1.84 -15.83
CA ARG A 326 -20.45 3.10 -15.70
C ARG A 326 -19.22 3.18 -16.59
N PHE A 327 -18.42 2.10 -16.64
CA PHE A 327 -17.12 2.10 -17.33
C PHE A 327 -17.20 1.65 -18.79
N TYR A 328 -18.17 0.80 -19.14
CA TYR A 328 -18.29 0.22 -20.47
C TYR A 328 -19.59 0.60 -21.19
N GLY A 329 -20.50 1.31 -20.53
CA GLY A 329 -21.85 1.59 -21.06
C GLY A 329 -22.75 0.34 -21.13
N GLN A 330 -22.28 -0.81 -20.65
CA GLN A 330 -22.92 -2.12 -20.82
C GLN A 330 -22.83 -2.95 -19.53
N ALA A 331 -23.96 -3.09 -18.82
CA ALA A 331 -24.02 -3.80 -17.54
C ALA A 331 -23.62 -5.28 -17.63
N GLN A 332 -23.85 -5.91 -18.78
CA GLN A 332 -23.53 -7.32 -19.07
C GLN A 332 -22.03 -7.61 -19.09
N LEU A 333 -21.17 -6.58 -19.23
CA LEU A 333 -19.72 -6.73 -19.21
C LEU A 333 -19.13 -6.85 -17.80
N TRP A 334 -19.98 -7.02 -16.77
CA TRP A 334 -19.57 -7.28 -15.40
C TRP A 334 -18.65 -8.50 -15.25
N THR A 335 -18.83 -9.51 -16.09
CA THR A 335 -18.00 -10.72 -16.09
C THR A 335 -16.53 -10.39 -16.36
N ARG A 336 -16.22 -9.40 -17.20
CA ARG A 336 -14.83 -8.97 -17.44
C ARG A 336 -14.19 -8.39 -16.19
N ILE A 337 -14.95 -7.61 -15.43
CA ILE A 337 -14.49 -7.08 -14.14
C ILE A 337 -14.28 -8.24 -13.17
N PHE A 338 -15.23 -9.18 -13.08
CA PHE A 338 -15.07 -10.34 -12.22
C PHE A 338 -13.82 -11.17 -12.55
N GLU A 339 -13.62 -11.49 -13.84
CA GLU A 339 -12.47 -12.26 -14.31
C GLU A 339 -11.14 -11.56 -14.03
N ALA A 340 -11.07 -10.24 -14.24
CA ALA A 340 -9.88 -9.46 -13.94
C ALA A 340 -9.53 -9.39 -12.45
N ASN A 341 -10.50 -9.71 -11.58
CA ASN A 341 -10.37 -9.62 -10.13
C ASN A 341 -10.53 -10.99 -9.44
N ARG A 342 -10.35 -12.11 -10.15
CA ARG A 342 -10.46 -13.46 -9.56
C ARG A 342 -9.44 -13.72 -8.44
N ASP A 343 -8.40 -12.90 -8.37
CA ASP A 343 -7.43 -12.89 -7.27
C ASP A 343 -8.01 -12.35 -5.96
N ILE A 344 -9.08 -11.55 -6.01
CA ILE A 344 -9.74 -10.94 -4.83
C ILE A 344 -11.24 -11.21 -4.74
N LEU A 345 -11.88 -11.69 -5.81
CA LEU A 345 -13.30 -12.01 -5.90
C LEU A 345 -13.53 -13.50 -6.19
N THR A 346 -14.03 -14.21 -5.18
CA THR A 346 -14.48 -15.60 -5.33
C THR A 346 -15.92 -15.71 -5.82
N ASP A 347 -16.75 -14.72 -5.49
CA ASP A 347 -18.17 -14.64 -5.82
C ASP A 347 -18.47 -13.26 -6.42
N PRO A 348 -19.04 -13.17 -7.64
CA PRO A 348 -19.30 -11.89 -8.31
C PRO A 348 -20.36 -11.03 -7.61
N ALA A 349 -21.18 -11.61 -6.73
CA ALA A 349 -22.17 -10.88 -5.94
C ALA A 349 -21.58 -10.28 -4.65
N ARG A 350 -20.35 -10.64 -4.30
CA ARG A 350 -19.72 -10.24 -3.02
C ARG A 350 -18.59 -9.24 -3.27
N ILE A 351 -18.98 -7.98 -3.41
CA ILE A 351 -18.06 -6.84 -3.38
C ILE A 351 -18.31 -6.01 -2.13
N GLU A 352 -17.26 -5.49 -1.52
CA GLU A 352 -17.32 -4.71 -0.27
C GLU A 352 -17.00 -3.24 -0.52
N VAL A 353 -17.67 -2.33 0.19
CA VAL A 353 -17.37 -0.89 0.11
C VAL A 353 -15.92 -0.64 0.51
N GLY A 354 -15.20 0.16 -0.29
CA GLY A 354 -13.77 0.41 -0.11
C GLY A 354 -12.86 -0.62 -0.78
N GLN A 355 -13.40 -1.74 -1.30
CA GLN A 355 -12.62 -2.71 -2.05
C GLN A 355 -12.16 -2.12 -3.38
N VAL A 356 -10.90 -2.33 -3.76
CA VAL A 356 -10.34 -1.83 -5.02
C VAL A 356 -10.39 -2.92 -6.08
N LEU A 357 -11.11 -2.67 -7.18
CA LEU A 357 -11.23 -3.56 -8.32
C LEU A 357 -10.40 -3.05 -9.51
N LYS A 358 -9.80 -3.98 -10.25
CA LYS A 358 -9.19 -3.76 -11.57
C LYS A 358 -10.29 -3.70 -12.63
N ILE A 359 -10.37 -2.61 -13.38
CA ILE A 359 -11.33 -2.42 -14.47
C ILE A 359 -10.56 -2.41 -15.79
N PRO A 360 -10.53 -3.53 -16.56
CA PRO A 360 -9.91 -3.59 -17.90
C PRO A 360 -10.54 -2.59 -18.87
N PRO A 361 -9.96 -2.30 -20.05
CA PRO A 361 -10.63 -1.50 -21.07
C PRO A 361 -11.90 -2.20 -21.57
N PRO A 362 -12.84 -1.41 -22.13
CA PRO A 362 -13.93 -1.99 -22.90
C PRO A 362 -13.39 -2.86 -24.04
N PRO A 363 -14.15 -3.87 -24.52
CA PRO A 363 -13.81 -4.61 -25.73
C PRO A 363 -13.55 -3.63 -26.88
N ALA A 364 -12.54 -3.90 -27.72
CA ALA A 364 -12.41 -3.20 -28.99
C ALA A 364 -13.60 -3.59 -29.88
N ASP A 365 -14.22 -2.59 -30.51
CA ASP A 365 -15.35 -2.76 -31.43
C ASP A 365 -14.98 -3.53 -32.70
#